data_AF-A0AAU9GAX0-F1
#
_entry.id   AF-A0AAU9GAX0-F1
#
_cell.length_a   1.000
_cell.length_b   1.000
_cell.length_c   1.000
_cell.angle_alpha   90.00
_cell.angle_beta   90.00
_cell.angle_gamma   90.00
#
_symmetry.space_group_name_H-M   'P 1'
#
loop_
_entity.id
_entity.type
_entity.pdbx_description
1 polymer ?
#
loop_
_entity_poly.entity_id
_entity_poly.type
_entity_poly.pdbx_seq_one_letter_code
_entity_poly.pdbx_strand_id
1 'polypeptide(L)'
;METQIIETVNDFLKVDSIDEAFVSVIVFKPFGEEDKAATFSNDLVAAFGNIAQEHREHVLRLYLLRAASASSYHMKVMMAALVKLVDAHVITAWMLCDKVLMCEKLDYEHKTFWIESFRIIKKVIMQVDYKGVREIMKVCRDKAQWFPLNVNVTYMPQLLAVEEILRFLFDRNNCLLPAYFVANEIMRPFPYHWKLNKLMTDFVEEFRTTAQMVSIIGHANMLPIVEHFGYADHMMNSWRLDHNTLKFNFKGSLPYEPELLEEQRPLLRYVLEQPYSREMVSQMLNLQKHQKQRYNALDDQPDHPCHGDD
;
A
#
# COMPACT_ATOMS: atom_id res chain seq x y z
N MET A 1 6.82 36.03 6.34
CA MET A 1 6.05 34.97 7.05
C MET A 1 6.75 33.63 6.94
N GLU A 2 7.09 33.14 5.74
CA GLU A 2 7.94 31.95 5.57
C GLU A 2 9.32 32.09 6.25
N THR A 3 9.89 33.31 6.21
CA THR A 3 11.12 33.70 6.91
C THR A 3 11.04 33.49 8.42
N GLN A 4 9.89 33.70 9.04
CA GLN A 4 9.74 33.65 10.49
C GLN A 4 9.91 32.22 11.03
N ILE A 5 9.38 31.21 10.34
CA ILE A 5 9.59 29.81 10.74
C ILE A 5 11.03 29.39 10.53
N ILE A 6 11.64 29.81 9.43
CA ILE A 6 13.04 29.53 9.16
C ILE A 6 13.93 30.20 10.21
N GLU A 7 13.60 31.41 10.64
CA GLU A 7 14.26 32.12 11.75
C GLU A 7 14.09 31.36 13.08
N THR A 8 12.87 30.99 13.46
CA THR A 8 12.63 30.19 14.69
C THR A 8 13.40 28.87 14.67
N VAL A 9 13.44 28.18 13.53
CA VAL A 9 14.23 26.96 13.36
C VAL A 9 15.72 27.24 13.44
N ASN A 10 16.22 28.28 12.76
CA ASN A 10 17.64 28.63 12.80
C ASN A 10 18.07 29.07 14.20
N ASP A 11 17.24 29.79 14.94
CA ASP A 11 17.51 30.21 16.31
C ASP A 11 17.53 29.02 17.27
N PHE A 12 16.66 28.02 17.07
CA PHE A 12 16.72 26.76 17.82
C PHE A 12 17.95 25.91 17.45
N LEU A 13 18.34 25.90 16.17
CA LEU A 13 19.51 25.17 15.68
C LEU A 13 20.84 25.85 16.02
N LYS A 14 20.82 27.14 16.41
CA LYS A 14 22.01 27.80 16.95
C LYS A 14 22.37 27.11 18.26
N VAL A 15 23.39 26.27 18.16
CA VAL A 15 24.12 25.83 19.34
C VAL A 15 24.83 27.06 19.87
N ASP A 16 24.53 27.46 21.11
CA ASP A 16 25.37 28.40 21.84
C ASP A 16 26.74 27.73 21.95
N SER A 17 27.67 28.11 21.08
CA SER A 17 29.03 27.54 21.00
C SER A 17 29.78 27.68 22.32
N ILE A 18 29.31 28.57 23.20
CA ILE A 18 29.75 28.75 24.59
C ILE A 18 29.23 27.59 25.47
N ASP A 19 27.97 27.19 25.35
CA ASP A 19 27.41 26.08 26.13
C ASP A 19 28.13 24.76 25.81
N GLU A 20 28.44 24.51 24.54
CA GLU A 20 29.15 23.29 24.10
C GLU A 20 30.64 23.33 24.46
N ALA A 21 31.30 24.50 24.40
CA ALA A 21 32.71 24.65 24.80
C ALA A 21 32.93 24.58 26.32
N PHE A 22 31.90 24.89 27.12
CA PHE A 22 31.99 25.00 28.58
C PHE A 22 31.03 24.06 29.33
N VAL A 23 30.67 22.91 28.74
CA VAL A 23 29.83 21.87 29.38
C VAL A 23 30.33 21.47 30.77
N SER A 24 31.64 21.54 31.03
CA SER A 24 32.25 21.23 32.32
C SER A 24 32.21 22.36 33.36
N VAL A 25 31.85 23.58 32.95
CA VAL A 25 31.85 24.80 33.78
C VAL A 25 30.44 25.36 33.97
N ILE A 26 29.56 25.15 32.99
CA ILE A 26 28.18 25.63 33.03
C ILE A 26 27.34 24.64 33.84
N VAL A 27 26.62 25.18 34.83
CA VAL A 27 25.75 24.42 35.72
C VAL A 27 24.71 23.67 34.89
N PHE A 28 24.80 22.33 34.88
CA PHE A 28 23.80 21.44 34.31
C PHE A 28 22.44 21.78 34.91
N LYS A 29 21.55 22.39 34.11
CA LYS A 29 20.15 22.54 34.46
C LYS A 29 19.44 21.26 34.01
N PRO A 30 19.01 20.38 34.92
CA PRO A 30 18.48 19.06 34.56
C PRO A 30 17.23 19.10 33.66
N PHE A 31 16.50 20.23 33.64
CA PHE A 31 15.30 20.42 32.80
C PHE A 31 15.49 21.46 31.69
N GLY A 32 16.68 22.06 31.55
CA GLY A 32 16.89 23.19 30.64
C GLY A 32 16.68 22.83 29.17
N GLU A 33 17.04 21.61 28.77
CA GLU A 33 16.88 21.13 27.39
C GLU A 33 15.43 20.77 27.07
N GLU A 34 14.70 20.16 28.02
CA GLU A 34 13.27 19.84 27.88
C GLU A 34 12.42 21.11 27.83
N ASP A 35 12.73 22.10 28.67
CA ASP A 35 12.08 23.41 28.65
C ASP A 35 12.36 24.17 27.35
N LYS A 36 13.60 24.14 26.84
CA LYS A 36 13.96 24.70 25.52
C LYS A 36 13.16 24.01 24.40
N ALA A 37 13.06 22.69 24.42
CA ALA A 37 12.30 21.92 23.42
C ALA A 37 10.79 22.20 23.50
N ALA A 38 10.24 22.34 24.71
CA ALA A 38 8.85 22.69 24.93
C ALA A 38 8.53 24.11 24.43
N THR A 39 9.40 25.07 24.76
CA THR A 39 9.29 26.47 24.31
C THR A 39 9.34 26.55 22.79
N PHE A 40 10.34 25.92 22.16
CA PHE A 40 10.45 25.83 20.71
C PHE A 40 9.19 25.26 20.06
N SER A 41 8.64 24.18 20.61
CA SER A 41 7.42 23.57 20.08
C SER A 41 6.23 24.54 20.12
N ASN A 42 6.08 25.30 21.20
CA ASN A 42 4.98 26.23 21.38
C ASN A 42 5.12 27.43 20.45
N ASP A 43 6.34 27.96 20.31
CA ASP A 43 6.66 29.03 19.37
C ASP A 43 6.39 28.59 17.93
N LEU A 44 6.72 27.34 17.61
CA LEU A 44 6.45 26.75 16.30
C LEU A 44 4.95 26.67 16.01
N VAL A 45 4.14 26.22 16.98
CA VAL A 45 2.67 26.16 16.86
C VAL A 45 2.10 27.55 16.60
N ALA A 46 2.55 28.57 17.36
CA ALA A 46 2.12 29.95 17.16
C ALA A 46 2.53 30.48 15.77
N ALA A 47 3.77 30.23 15.34
CA ALA A 47 4.28 30.66 14.05
C ALA A 47 3.51 30.02 12.88
N PHE A 48 3.26 28.71 12.91
CA PHE A 48 2.45 28.03 11.90
C PHE A 48 0.98 28.47 11.91
N GLY A 49 0.44 28.81 13.09
CA GLY A 49 -0.94 29.33 13.23
C GLY A 49 -1.16 30.63 12.45
N ASN A 50 -0.14 31.48 12.37
CA ASN A 50 -0.18 32.76 11.64
C ASN A 50 -0.01 32.62 10.12
N ILE A 51 0.30 31.42 9.61
CA ILE A 51 0.49 31.19 8.17
C ILE A 51 -0.84 30.84 7.51
N ALA A 52 -1.10 31.49 6.38
CA ALA A 52 -2.25 31.20 5.52
C ALA A 52 -2.23 29.74 5.05
N GLN A 53 -3.40 29.11 5.03
CA GLN A 53 -3.54 27.67 4.80
C GLN A 53 -2.89 27.19 3.49
N GLU A 54 -2.92 28.01 2.44
CA GLU A 54 -2.34 27.74 1.13
C GLU A 54 -0.80 27.60 1.15
N HIS A 55 -0.11 28.27 2.08
CA HIS A 55 1.35 28.24 2.18
C HIS A 55 1.86 27.17 3.16
N ARG A 56 0.98 26.58 3.99
CA ARG A 56 1.38 25.63 5.04
C ARG A 56 2.09 24.40 4.49
N GLU A 57 1.63 23.87 3.34
CA GLU A 57 2.27 22.71 2.70
C GLU A 57 3.71 23.00 2.25
N HIS A 58 3.92 24.16 1.63
CA HIS A 58 5.23 24.59 1.16
C HIS A 58 6.20 24.77 2.34
N VAL A 59 5.74 25.46 3.38
CA VAL A 59 6.56 25.72 4.57
C VAL A 59 6.87 24.44 5.34
N LEU A 60 5.92 23.50 5.43
CA LEU A 60 6.16 22.19 6.01
C LEU A 60 7.25 21.41 5.24
N ARG A 61 7.25 21.46 3.91
CA ARG A 61 8.31 20.84 3.09
C ARG A 61 9.68 21.45 3.40
N LEU A 62 9.77 22.78 3.48
CA LEU A 62 11.02 23.46 3.85
C LEU A 62 11.48 23.09 5.27
N TYR A 63 10.55 23.01 6.22
CA TYR A 63 10.82 22.57 7.59
C TYR A 63 11.41 21.16 7.63
N LEU A 64 10.83 20.21 6.89
CA LEU A 64 11.31 18.83 6.82
C LEU A 64 12.74 18.75 6.24
N LEU A 65 13.04 19.54 5.21
CA LEU A 65 14.39 19.63 4.65
C LEU A 65 15.40 20.14 5.69
N ARG A 66 15.02 21.13 6.50
CA ARG A 66 15.86 21.64 7.59
C ARG A 66 16.03 20.62 8.71
N ALA A 67 14.95 19.92 9.09
CA ALA A 67 15.01 18.85 10.08
C ALA A 67 15.96 17.73 9.65
N ALA A 68 15.91 17.31 8.38
CA ALA A 68 16.77 16.26 7.84
C ALA A 68 18.27 16.63 7.84
N SER A 69 18.61 17.93 7.83
CA SER A 69 19.99 18.41 7.90
C SER A 69 20.46 18.75 9.32
N ALA A 70 19.59 18.67 10.33
CA ALA A 70 19.92 18.98 11.71
C ALA A 70 20.68 17.83 12.40
N SER A 71 21.29 18.12 13.56
CA SER A 71 21.88 17.07 14.39
C SER A 71 20.80 16.10 14.90
N SER A 72 21.20 14.87 15.26
CA SER A 72 20.28 13.81 15.71
C SER A 72 19.34 14.24 16.83
N TYR A 73 19.83 15.03 17.79
CA TYR A 73 19.02 15.58 18.89
C TYR A 73 17.99 16.60 18.38
N HIS A 74 18.44 17.65 17.70
CA HIS A 74 17.54 18.70 17.20
C HIS A 74 16.51 18.14 16.21
N MET A 75 16.90 17.24 15.32
CA MET A 75 15.99 16.58 14.40
C MET A 75 14.87 15.84 15.15
N LYS A 76 15.17 15.12 16.24
CA LYS A 76 14.14 14.46 17.05
C LYS A 76 13.16 15.44 17.68
N VAL A 77 13.67 16.55 18.22
CA VAL A 77 12.83 17.61 18.81
C VAL A 77 11.95 18.25 17.73
N MET A 78 12.53 18.54 16.55
CA MET A 78 11.81 19.10 15.41
C MET A 78 10.69 18.15 14.93
N MET A 79 11.00 16.86 14.76
CA MET A 79 10.02 15.85 14.35
C MET A 79 8.91 15.67 15.42
N ALA A 80 9.25 15.77 16.71
CA ALA A 80 8.26 15.73 17.79
C ALA A 80 7.35 16.98 17.79
N ALA A 81 7.88 18.16 17.46
CA ALA A 81 7.10 19.38 17.36
C ALA A 81 6.04 19.30 16.24
N LEU A 82 6.30 18.56 15.15
CA LEU A 82 5.30 18.32 14.09
C LEU A 82 4.05 17.60 14.60
N VAL A 83 4.19 16.70 15.57
CA VAL A 83 3.03 16.02 16.19
C VAL A 83 2.17 17.04 16.93
N LYS A 84 2.78 17.97 17.67
CA LYS A 84 2.06 19.05 18.36
C LYS A 84 1.32 19.98 17.40
N LEU A 85 1.84 20.21 16.18
CA LEU A 85 1.12 20.97 15.14
C LEU A 85 -0.17 20.28 14.70
N VAL A 86 -0.16 18.94 14.63
CA VAL A 86 -1.33 18.13 14.31
C VAL A 86 -2.33 18.15 15.47
N ASP A 87 -1.84 17.97 16.70
CA ASP A 87 -2.67 17.97 17.91
C ASP A 87 -3.33 19.33 18.15
N ALA A 88 -2.65 20.43 17.81
CA ALA A 88 -3.22 21.79 17.83
C ALA A 88 -4.06 22.13 16.59
N HIS A 89 -4.29 21.16 15.67
CA HIS A 89 -5.06 21.31 14.45
C HIS A 89 -4.58 22.44 13.51
N VAL A 90 -3.31 22.79 13.58
CA VAL A 90 -2.70 23.79 12.69
C VAL A 90 -2.42 23.18 11.31
N ILE A 91 -2.05 21.90 11.29
CA ILE A 91 -1.94 21.08 10.08
C ILE A 91 -2.73 19.78 10.27
N THR A 92 -3.22 19.20 9.18
CA THR A 92 -3.89 17.88 9.23
C THR A 92 -2.86 16.75 9.33
N ALA A 93 -3.22 15.64 9.99
CA ALA A 93 -2.38 14.44 10.01
C ALA A 93 -2.06 13.91 8.60
N TRP A 94 -3.02 13.96 7.67
CA TRP A 94 -2.82 13.58 6.27
C TRP A 94 -1.71 14.40 5.61
N MET A 95 -1.79 15.73 5.69
CA MET A 95 -0.76 16.64 5.15
C MET A 95 0.62 16.32 5.72
N LEU A 96 0.72 16.06 7.04
CA LEU A 96 1.98 15.67 7.65
C LEU A 96 2.52 14.36 7.07
N CYS A 97 1.71 13.31 7.05
CA CYS A 97 2.12 12.01 6.51
C CYS A 97 2.52 12.09 5.03
N ASP A 98 1.73 12.77 4.19
CA ASP A 98 2.00 12.97 2.77
C ASP A 98 3.35 13.68 2.57
N LYS A 99 3.57 14.84 3.20
CA LYS A 99 4.82 15.60 3.01
C LYS A 99 6.04 14.91 3.59
N VAL A 100 5.92 14.16 4.69
CA VAL A 100 7.01 13.35 5.24
C VAL A 100 7.40 12.24 4.26
N LEU A 101 6.43 11.48 3.76
CA LEU A 101 6.68 10.36 2.84
C LEU A 101 7.23 10.80 1.47
N MET A 102 6.83 11.99 1.02
CA MET A 102 7.29 12.62 -0.22
C MET A 102 8.56 13.47 -0.06
N CYS A 103 9.13 13.54 1.14
CA CYS A 103 10.35 14.30 1.38
C CYS A 103 11.53 13.67 0.61
N GLU A 104 12.24 14.47 -0.17
CA GLU A 104 13.40 14.03 -0.96
C GLU A 104 14.55 13.49 -0.10
N LYS A 105 14.63 13.92 1.17
CA LYS A 105 15.65 13.45 2.12
C LYS A 105 15.24 12.16 2.84
N LEU A 106 14.02 11.66 2.63
CA LEU A 106 13.56 10.40 3.19
C LEU A 106 14.16 9.22 2.42
N ASP A 107 15.39 8.89 2.81
CA ASP A 107 16.20 7.79 2.28
C ASP A 107 16.64 6.87 3.44
N TYR A 108 16.73 5.56 3.19
CA TYR A 108 17.16 4.59 4.19
C TYR A 108 18.61 4.80 4.63
N GLU A 109 19.42 5.49 3.82
CA GLU A 109 20.78 5.91 4.17
C GLU A 109 20.77 6.98 5.30
N HIS A 110 19.76 7.86 5.33
CA HIS A 110 19.55 8.82 6.41
C HIS A 110 18.84 8.17 7.61
N LYS A 111 19.55 7.27 8.28
CA LYS A 111 19.04 6.42 9.38
C LYS A 111 18.12 7.12 10.36
N THR A 112 18.56 8.22 10.97
CA THR A 112 17.80 8.87 12.05
C THR A 112 16.54 9.52 11.50
N PHE A 113 16.63 10.23 10.37
CA PHE A 113 15.48 10.89 9.75
C PHE A 113 14.45 9.87 9.26
N TRP A 114 14.90 8.76 8.69
CA TRP A 114 14.05 7.65 8.28
C TRP A 114 13.22 7.09 9.46
N ILE A 115 13.91 6.71 10.53
CA ILE A 115 13.26 6.09 11.69
C ILE A 115 12.29 7.07 12.38
N GLU A 116 12.70 8.32 12.58
CA GLU A 116 11.81 9.32 13.18
C GLU A 116 10.59 9.61 12.30
N SER A 117 10.75 9.62 10.97
CA SER A 117 9.64 9.81 10.02
C SER A 117 8.56 8.74 10.17
N PHE A 118 8.94 7.46 10.18
CA PHE A 118 7.97 6.38 10.39
C PHE A 118 7.39 6.38 11.81
N ARG A 119 8.17 6.80 12.82
CA ARG A 119 7.68 6.95 14.19
C ARG A 119 6.60 8.03 14.30
N ILE A 120 6.79 9.20 13.68
CA ILE A 120 5.77 10.27 13.72
C ILE A 120 4.52 9.87 12.93
N ILE A 121 4.67 9.20 11.78
CA ILE A 121 3.53 8.70 11.00
C ILE A 121 2.71 7.76 11.88
N LYS A 122 3.33 6.80 12.55
CA LYS A 122 2.63 5.87 13.47
C LYS A 122 1.83 6.59 14.55
N LYS A 123 2.33 7.72 15.08
CA LYS A 123 1.65 8.49 16.13
C LYS A 123 0.37 9.19 15.63
N VAL A 124 0.38 9.72 14.41
CA VAL A 124 -0.72 10.56 13.90
C VAL A 124 -1.67 9.83 12.96
N ILE A 125 -1.31 8.65 12.45
CA ILE A 125 -2.06 7.97 11.38
C ILE A 125 -3.50 7.62 11.74
N MET A 126 -3.82 7.45 13.03
CA MET A 126 -5.19 7.25 13.52
C MET A 126 -6.13 8.42 13.19
N GLN A 127 -5.59 9.60 12.94
CA GLN A 127 -6.34 10.80 12.57
C GLN A 127 -6.51 10.96 11.04
N VAL A 128 -6.01 10.02 10.25
CA VAL A 128 -6.11 10.00 8.79
C VAL A 128 -7.29 9.13 8.38
N ASP A 129 -8.04 9.55 7.35
CA ASP A 129 -9.13 8.73 6.83
C ASP A 129 -8.61 7.45 6.16
N TYR A 130 -9.49 6.44 6.01
CA TYR A 130 -9.11 5.14 5.48
C TYR A 130 -8.54 5.19 4.04
N LYS A 131 -8.89 6.21 3.24
CA LYS A 131 -8.36 6.37 1.87
C LYS A 131 -6.93 6.88 1.94
N GLY A 132 -6.67 7.89 2.78
CA GLY A 132 -5.33 8.39 3.04
C GLY A 132 -4.43 7.30 3.64
N VAL A 133 -4.95 6.53 4.60
CA VAL A 133 -4.21 5.37 5.15
C VAL A 133 -3.84 4.37 4.05
N ARG A 134 -4.74 4.07 3.10
CA ARG A 134 -4.44 3.19 1.96
C ARG A 134 -3.31 3.74 1.10
N GLU A 135 -3.27 5.04 0.82
CA GLU A 135 -2.18 5.65 0.06
C GLU A 135 -0.84 5.62 0.85
N ILE A 136 -0.86 5.91 2.15
CA ILE A 136 0.31 5.78 3.03
C ILE A 136 0.85 4.35 2.99
N MET A 137 -0.02 3.35 3.10
CA MET A 137 0.35 1.93 3.05
C MET A 137 1.06 1.57 1.74
N LYS A 138 0.56 2.03 0.59
CA LYS A 138 1.20 1.81 -0.72
C LYS A 138 2.60 2.39 -0.74
N VAL A 139 2.76 3.64 -0.29
CA VAL A 139 4.08 4.29 -0.25
C VAL A 139 5.03 3.55 0.70
N CYS A 140 4.58 3.14 1.89
CA CYS A 140 5.38 2.33 2.80
C CYS A 140 5.86 1.02 2.16
N ARG A 141 4.97 0.32 1.45
CA ARG A 141 5.30 -0.90 0.71
C ARG A 141 6.35 -0.63 -0.37
N ASP A 142 6.18 0.43 -1.15
CA ASP A 142 7.10 0.77 -2.24
C ASP A 142 8.48 1.19 -1.69
N LYS A 143 8.51 1.92 -0.57
CA LYS A 143 9.74 2.28 0.16
C LYS A 143 10.48 1.06 0.71
N ALA A 144 9.78 -0.01 1.08
CA ALA A 144 10.44 -1.25 1.51
C ALA A 144 11.24 -1.93 0.39
N GLN A 145 10.86 -1.70 -0.87
CA GLN A 145 11.57 -2.22 -2.05
C GLN A 145 12.84 -1.44 -2.39
N TRP A 146 13.07 -0.28 -1.74
CA TRP A 146 14.30 0.48 -1.92
C TRP A 146 15.50 -0.22 -1.26
N PHE A 147 15.24 -1.08 -0.29
CA PHE A 147 16.28 -1.88 0.34
C PHE A 147 16.75 -2.99 -0.62
N PRO A 148 18.08 -3.18 -0.78
CA PRO A 148 18.59 -4.29 -1.57
C PRO A 148 18.26 -5.61 -0.91
N LEU A 149 18.12 -6.69 -1.69
CA LEU A 149 17.82 -8.03 -1.14
C LEU A 149 18.84 -8.47 -0.05
N ASN A 150 20.11 -8.13 -0.24
CA ASN A 150 21.18 -8.37 0.72
C ASN A 150 21.37 -7.16 1.65
N VAL A 151 20.41 -6.93 2.55
CA VAL A 151 20.45 -5.81 3.49
C VAL A 151 21.59 -5.98 4.49
N ASN A 152 22.48 -5.00 4.58
CA ASN A 152 23.49 -4.93 5.64
C ASN A 152 22.81 -4.75 7.01
N VAL A 153 23.30 -5.42 8.04
CA VAL A 153 22.82 -5.32 9.43
C VAL A 153 22.69 -3.86 9.90
N THR A 154 23.56 -2.96 9.42
CA THR A 154 23.51 -1.52 9.72
C THR A 154 22.20 -0.84 9.30
N TYR A 155 21.57 -1.32 8.22
CA TYR A 155 20.30 -0.78 7.68
C TYR A 155 19.06 -1.51 8.21
N MET A 156 19.23 -2.58 9.01
CA MET A 156 18.11 -3.33 9.56
C MET A 156 17.15 -2.49 10.41
N PRO A 157 17.60 -1.58 11.30
CA PRO A 157 16.68 -0.73 12.06
C PRO A 157 15.74 0.11 11.17
N GLN A 158 16.22 0.57 10.02
CA GLN A 158 15.43 1.34 9.06
C GLN A 158 14.37 0.48 8.38
N LEU A 159 14.73 -0.74 7.98
CA LEU A 159 13.79 -1.69 7.42
C LEU A 159 12.73 -2.13 8.44
N LEU A 160 13.14 -2.35 9.69
CA LEU A 160 12.23 -2.68 10.79
C LEU A 160 11.23 -1.54 11.07
N ALA A 161 11.63 -0.28 10.91
CA ALA A 161 10.72 0.86 11.06
C ALA A 161 9.58 0.83 10.02
N VAL A 162 9.87 0.42 8.78
CA VAL A 162 8.83 0.25 7.73
C VAL A 162 7.96 -0.96 8.01
N GLU A 163 8.56 -2.08 8.43
CA GLU A 163 7.80 -3.27 8.81
C GLU A 163 6.87 -3.00 10.00
N GLU A 164 7.32 -2.22 10.98
CA GLU A 164 6.52 -1.86 12.14
C GLU A 164 5.28 -1.05 11.76
N ILE A 165 5.40 -0.06 10.88
CA ILE A 165 4.23 0.70 10.41
C ILE A 165 3.30 -0.18 9.58
N LEU A 166 3.82 -1.04 8.69
CA LEU A 166 2.98 -1.95 7.91
C LEU A 166 2.23 -2.94 8.81
N ARG A 167 2.88 -3.48 9.84
CA ARG A 167 2.22 -4.33 10.84
C ARG A 167 1.12 -3.57 11.58
N PHE A 168 1.37 -2.32 11.96
CA PHE A 168 0.37 -1.47 12.61
C PHE A 168 -0.83 -1.19 11.71
N LEU A 169 -0.60 -0.97 10.41
CA LEU A 169 -1.64 -0.79 9.39
C LEU A 169 -2.47 -2.05 9.15
N PHE A 170 -1.85 -3.22 9.22
CA PHE A 170 -2.50 -4.50 8.93
C PHE A 170 -3.25 -5.06 10.13
N ASP A 171 -2.97 -4.56 11.33
CA ASP A 171 -3.65 -4.99 12.54
C ASP A 171 -5.12 -4.53 12.53
N ARG A 172 -6.01 -5.52 12.44
CA ARG A 172 -7.46 -5.34 12.40
C ARG A 172 -8.00 -4.64 13.65
N ASN A 173 -7.33 -4.76 14.79
CA ASN A 173 -7.73 -4.11 16.04
C ASN A 173 -7.57 -2.59 15.98
N ASN A 174 -6.65 -2.09 15.15
CA ASN A 174 -6.48 -0.64 14.96
C ASN A 174 -7.57 -0.05 14.04
N CYS A 175 -8.27 -0.88 13.26
CA CYS A 175 -9.40 -0.50 12.41
C CYS A 175 -9.13 0.72 11.49
N LEU A 176 -7.89 0.86 11.01
CA LEU A 176 -7.45 2.01 10.21
C LEU A 176 -8.00 2.01 8.78
N LEU A 177 -8.17 0.83 8.19
CA LEU A 177 -8.81 0.64 6.90
C LEU A 177 -9.45 -0.75 6.80
N PRO A 178 -10.47 -0.93 5.92
CA PRO A 178 -11.02 -2.26 5.65
C PRO A 178 -9.93 -3.22 5.18
N ALA A 179 -9.80 -4.36 5.84
CA ALA A 179 -8.77 -5.36 5.54
C ALA A 179 -8.81 -5.85 4.08
N TYR A 180 -9.99 -5.87 3.45
CA TYR A 180 -10.12 -6.22 2.03
C TYR A 180 -9.37 -5.24 1.11
N PHE A 181 -9.25 -3.96 1.47
CA PHE A 181 -8.43 -3.01 0.71
C PHE A 181 -6.95 -3.30 0.86
N VAL A 182 -6.50 -3.71 2.04
CA VAL A 182 -5.11 -4.18 2.24
C VAL A 182 -4.85 -5.38 1.34
N ALA A 183 -5.70 -6.41 1.40
CA ALA A 183 -5.57 -7.63 0.60
C ALA A 183 -5.50 -7.33 -0.91
N ASN A 184 -6.41 -6.49 -1.41
CA ASN A 184 -6.44 -6.10 -2.82
C ASN A 184 -5.16 -5.36 -3.27
N GLU A 185 -4.54 -4.58 -2.39
CA GLU A 185 -3.30 -3.85 -2.69
C GLU A 185 -2.04 -4.71 -2.58
N ILE A 186 -2.00 -5.68 -1.66
CA ILE A 186 -0.82 -6.54 -1.53
C ILE A 186 -0.82 -7.57 -2.66
N MET A 187 -1.97 -8.16 -2.99
CA MET A 187 -2.10 -9.17 -4.06
C MET A 187 -1.59 -8.71 -5.44
N ARG A 188 -1.32 -7.41 -5.66
CA ARG A 188 -0.64 -6.85 -6.84
C ARG A 188 0.30 -5.71 -6.39
N PRO A 189 1.66 -5.76 -6.44
CA PRO A 189 2.54 -6.69 -7.15
C PRO A 189 3.49 -7.53 -6.25
N PHE A 190 3.89 -8.69 -6.78
CA PHE A 190 4.94 -9.59 -6.28
C PHE A 190 6.23 -9.38 -7.09
N PRO A 191 7.44 -9.62 -6.55
CA PRO A 191 7.78 -10.09 -5.21
C PRO A 191 7.86 -8.99 -4.14
N TYR A 192 7.45 -9.33 -2.92
CA TYR A 192 7.70 -8.48 -1.75
C TYR A 192 9.16 -8.59 -1.29
N HIS A 193 9.67 -7.53 -0.68
CA HIS A 193 10.93 -7.60 0.05
C HIS A 193 10.89 -8.77 1.06
N TRP A 194 11.93 -9.60 1.11
CA TRP A 194 11.94 -10.87 1.87
C TRP A 194 11.51 -10.70 3.33
N LYS A 195 11.85 -9.57 3.94
CA LYS A 195 11.49 -9.25 5.32
C LYS A 195 9.99 -9.08 5.55
N LEU A 196 9.27 -8.57 4.55
CA LEU A 196 7.82 -8.37 4.60
C LEU A 196 7.03 -9.57 4.10
N ASN A 197 7.69 -10.50 3.41
CA ASN A 197 7.00 -11.58 2.70
C ASN A 197 6.07 -12.39 3.60
N LYS A 198 6.53 -12.73 4.81
CA LYS A 198 5.70 -13.42 5.81
C LYS A 198 4.47 -12.60 6.22
N LEU A 199 4.66 -11.33 6.59
CA LEU A 199 3.55 -10.43 6.97
C LEU A 199 2.50 -10.32 5.86
N MET A 200 2.95 -10.18 4.61
CA MET A 200 2.06 -10.06 3.45
C MET A 200 1.34 -11.38 3.17
N THR A 201 2.06 -12.50 3.20
CA THR A 201 1.50 -13.83 2.88
C THR A 201 0.51 -14.28 3.94
N ASP A 202 0.86 -14.15 5.23
CA ASP A 202 -0.02 -14.49 6.35
C ASP A 202 -1.32 -13.67 6.27
N PHE A 203 -1.23 -12.37 5.93
CA PHE A 203 -2.41 -11.51 5.79
C PHE A 203 -3.29 -11.89 4.59
N VAL A 204 -2.71 -12.21 3.43
CA VAL A 204 -3.48 -12.70 2.26
C VAL A 204 -4.18 -14.00 2.60
N GLU A 205 -3.50 -14.92 3.28
CA GLU A 205 -4.00 -16.25 3.60
C GLU A 205 -5.27 -16.22 4.46
N GLU A 206 -5.43 -15.21 5.32
CA GLU A 206 -6.68 -14.97 6.08
C GLU A 206 -7.91 -14.81 5.17
N PHE A 207 -7.74 -14.38 3.92
CA PHE A 207 -8.82 -14.22 2.96
C PHE A 207 -9.18 -15.51 2.21
N ARG A 208 -8.48 -16.63 2.44
CA ARG A 208 -8.79 -17.92 1.78
C ARG A 208 -10.22 -18.37 2.07
N THR A 209 -10.67 -18.28 3.32
CA THR A 209 -12.06 -18.63 3.66
C THR A 209 -13.07 -17.73 2.96
N THR A 210 -12.74 -16.44 2.78
CA THR A 210 -13.59 -15.52 2.03
C THR A 210 -13.64 -15.91 0.55
N ALA A 211 -12.50 -16.30 -0.05
CA ALA A 211 -12.43 -16.80 -1.42
C ALA A 211 -13.28 -18.07 -1.60
N GLN A 212 -13.24 -18.98 -0.63
CA GLN A 212 -14.05 -20.21 -0.61
C GLN A 212 -15.55 -19.94 -0.52
N MET A 213 -15.97 -18.91 0.22
CA MET A 213 -17.39 -18.53 0.32
C MET A 213 -17.97 -18.02 -1.00
N VAL A 214 -17.13 -17.47 -1.88
CA VAL A 214 -17.55 -16.88 -3.16
C VAL A 214 -17.10 -17.70 -4.37
N SER A 215 -16.59 -18.90 -4.15
CA SER A 215 -16.20 -19.85 -5.19
C SER A 215 -17.03 -21.13 -5.10
N ILE A 216 -17.07 -21.87 -6.21
CA ILE A 216 -17.75 -23.16 -6.28
C ILE A 216 -16.70 -24.25 -6.03
N ILE A 217 -16.94 -25.11 -5.04
CA ILE A 217 -16.03 -26.20 -4.69
C ILE A 217 -15.95 -27.19 -5.86
N GLY A 218 -14.75 -27.40 -6.42
CA GLY A 218 -14.54 -28.31 -7.56
C GLY A 218 -15.00 -27.77 -8.91
N HIS A 219 -15.23 -26.47 -9.04
CA HIS A 219 -15.79 -25.84 -10.25
C HIS A 219 -15.04 -26.19 -11.54
N ALA A 220 -13.70 -26.22 -11.50
CA ALA A 220 -12.86 -26.56 -12.65
C ALA A 220 -13.12 -27.98 -13.21
N ASN A 221 -13.68 -28.87 -12.38
CA ASN A 221 -14.00 -30.25 -12.74
C ASN A 221 -15.48 -30.47 -13.03
N MET A 222 -16.33 -29.45 -12.81
CA MET A 222 -17.74 -29.57 -13.13
C MET A 222 -17.95 -29.36 -14.64
N LEU A 223 -18.88 -30.12 -15.22
CA LEU A 223 -19.22 -30.03 -16.63
C LEU A 223 -20.72 -29.74 -16.77
N PRO A 224 -21.10 -28.76 -17.62
CA PRO A 224 -22.51 -28.47 -17.88
C PRO A 224 -23.13 -29.50 -18.81
N ILE A 225 -24.45 -29.66 -18.73
CA ILE A 225 -25.20 -30.32 -19.81
C ILE A 225 -25.42 -29.28 -20.92
N VAL A 226 -25.04 -29.62 -22.15
CA VAL A 226 -25.22 -28.74 -23.31
C VAL A 226 -26.67 -28.83 -23.77
N GLU A 227 -27.46 -27.80 -23.48
CA GLU A 227 -28.85 -27.70 -23.89
C GLU A 227 -29.02 -26.76 -25.10
N HIS A 228 -30.01 -27.05 -25.95
CA HIS A 228 -30.32 -26.27 -27.15
C HIS A 228 -31.50 -25.30 -26.95
N PHE A 229 -32.12 -25.28 -25.77
CA PHE A 229 -33.30 -24.45 -25.50
C PHE A 229 -32.88 -23.19 -24.75
N GLY A 230 -33.28 -22.02 -25.27
CA GLY A 230 -32.87 -20.67 -24.83
C GLY A 230 -33.26 -20.23 -23.41
N TYR A 231 -33.37 -21.15 -22.45
CA TYR A 231 -33.60 -20.90 -21.02
C TYR A 231 -32.32 -20.53 -20.25
N ALA A 232 -31.16 -20.59 -20.91
CA ALA A 232 -29.86 -20.62 -20.25
C ALA A 232 -29.29 -19.23 -19.84
N ASP A 233 -29.93 -18.12 -20.22
CA ASP A 233 -29.34 -16.77 -20.07
C ASP A 233 -29.02 -16.38 -18.61
N HIS A 234 -29.75 -16.94 -17.64
CA HIS A 234 -29.51 -16.72 -16.20
C HIS A 234 -28.67 -17.83 -15.55
N MET A 235 -28.65 -19.04 -16.11
CA MET A 235 -27.98 -20.22 -15.56
C MET A 235 -26.52 -20.35 -16.01
N MET A 236 -26.09 -19.58 -17.01
CA MET A 236 -24.75 -19.69 -17.59
C MET A 236 -23.68 -18.81 -16.97
N ASN A 237 -24.01 -17.99 -15.97
CA ASN A 237 -23.03 -17.12 -15.32
C ASN A 237 -21.86 -17.92 -14.71
N SER A 238 -22.12 -19.14 -14.23
CA SER A 238 -21.07 -20.02 -13.66
C SER A 238 -20.05 -20.46 -14.71
N TRP A 239 -20.46 -20.62 -15.97
CA TRP A 239 -19.61 -21.14 -17.06
C TRP A 239 -18.97 -20.04 -17.91
N ARG A 240 -19.10 -18.77 -17.50
CA ARG A 240 -18.52 -17.65 -18.23
C ARG A 240 -17.00 -17.64 -18.10
N LEU A 241 -16.36 -17.59 -19.25
CA LEU A 241 -14.91 -17.49 -19.39
C LEU A 241 -14.55 -16.15 -20.03
N ASP A 242 -13.40 -15.62 -19.65
CA ASP A 242 -12.81 -14.50 -20.36
C ASP A 242 -12.36 -14.96 -21.76
N HIS A 243 -12.79 -14.25 -22.81
CA HIS A 243 -12.52 -14.65 -24.21
C HIS A 243 -11.05 -14.60 -24.62
N ASN A 244 -10.20 -13.87 -23.90
CA ASN A 244 -8.77 -13.76 -24.21
C ASN A 244 -7.94 -14.79 -23.44
N THR A 245 -8.29 -15.04 -22.19
CA THR A 245 -7.50 -15.87 -21.27
C THR A 245 -8.11 -17.24 -20.99
N LEU A 246 -9.37 -17.48 -21.37
CA LEU A 246 -10.13 -18.69 -21.04
C LEU A 246 -10.25 -18.97 -19.54
N LYS A 247 -10.05 -17.97 -18.68
CA LYS A 247 -10.16 -18.11 -17.22
C LYS A 247 -11.56 -17.79 -16.75
N PHE A 248 -11.95 -18.36 -15.61
CA PHE A 248 -13.16 -17.93 -14.91
C PHE A 248 -13.05 -16.46 -14.48
N ASN A 249 -14.17 -15.75 -14.57
CA ASN A 249 -14.23 -14.35 -14.16
C ASN A 249 -14.72 -14.22 -12.71
N PHE A 250 -13.79 -14.15 -11.76
CA PHE A 250 -14.11 -13.91 -10.35
C PHE A 250 -14.10 -12.43 -10.00
N LYS A 251 -14.99 -12.03 -9.09
CA LYS A 251 -15.06 -10.66 -8.59
C LYS A 251 -13.98 -10.42 -7.54
N GLY A 252 -13.25 -9.32 -7.69
CA GLY A 252 -12.26 -8.88 -6.69
C GLY A 252 -10.94 -9.66 -6.72
N SER A 253 -9.95 -9.15 -5.99
CA SER A 253 -8.69 -9.85 -5.77
C SER A 253 -8.75 -10.57 -4.43
N LEU A 254 -9.04 -11.87 -4.50
CA LEU A 254 -9.00 -12.80 -3.38
C LEU A 254 -8.06 -13.96 -3.74
N PRO A 255 -7.46 -14.63 -2.74
CA PRO A 255 -6.61 -15.79 -2.97
C PRO A 255 -7.46 -17.01 -3.34
N TYR A 256 -7.95 -17.01 -4.58
CA TYR A 256 -8.65 -18.15 -5.17
C TYR A 256 -7.70 -19.34 -5.35
N GLU A 257 -8.27 -20.54 -5.34
CA GLU A 257 -7.50 -21.75 -5.61
C GLU A 257 -6.87 -21.70 -7.02
N PRO A 258 -5.61 -22.17 -7.19
CA PRO A 258 -4.89 -22.05 -8.46
C PRO A 258 -5.66 -22.61 -9.67
N GLU A 259 -6.33 -23.75 -9.49
CA GLU A 259 -7.14 -24.42 -10.53
C GLU A 259 -8.23 -23.51 -11.12
N LEU A 260 -8.76 -22.57 -10.32
CA LEU A 260 -9.77 -21.62 -10.76
C LEU A 260 -9.18 -20.45 -11.55
N LEU A 261 -7.89 -20.17 -11.37
CA LEU A 261 -7.14 -19.09 -12.01
C LEU A 261 -6.41 -19.55 -13.28
N GLU A 262 -6.42 -20.86 -13.57
CA GLU A 262 -5.88 -21.45 -14.78
C GLU A 262 -6.87 -21.38 -15.96
N GLU A 263 -6.34 -21.56 -17.17
CA GLU A 263 -7.15 -21.56 -18.39
C GLU A 263 -8.04 -22.81 -18.43
N GLN A 264 -9.35 -22.63 -18.60
CA GLN A 264 -10.35 -23.69 -18.57
C GLN A 264 -10.51 -24.37 -19.95
N ARG A 265 -9.40 -24.77 -20.56
CA ARG A 265 -9.38 -25.46 -21.86
C ARG A 265 -10.18 -26.77 -21.86
N PRO A 266 -10.09 -27.64 -20.82
CA PRO A 266 -10.84 -28.90 -20.80
C PRO A 266 -12.35 -28.69 -20.83
N LEU A 267 -12.85 -27.70 -20.09
CA LEU A 267 -14.27 -27.32 -20.08
C LEU A 267 -14.73 -26.87 -21.47
N LEU A 268 -13.97 -25.96 -22.11
CA LEU A 268 -14.33 -25.45 -23.44
C LEU A 268 -14.31 -26.58 -24.49
N ARG A 269 -13.31 -27.46 -24.44
CA ARG A 269 -13.20 -28.62 -25.32
C ARG A 269 -14.39 -29.56 -25.15
N TYR A 270 -14.74 -29.91 -23.92
CA TYR A 270 -15.89 -30.77 -23.63
C TYR A 270 -17.18 -30.23 -24.25
N VAL A 271 -17.43 -28.92 -24.12
CA VAL A 271 -18.62 -28.27 -24.69
C VAL A 271 -18.58 -28.28 -26.22
N LEU A 272 -17.44 -27.98 -26.84
CA LEU A 272 -17.28 -28.00 -28.30
C LEU A 272 -17.52 -29.38 -28.91
N GLU A 273 -17.15 -30.45 -28.21
CA GLU A 273 -17.38 -31.84 -28.64
C GLU A 273 -18.87 -32.24 -28.61
N GLN A 274 -19.74 -31.49 -27.93
CA GLN A 274 -21.17 -31.79 -27.88
C GLN A 274 -21.93 -31.24 -29.10
N PRO A 275 -22.95 -31.96 -29.60
CA PRO A 275 -23.80 -31.46 -30.68
C PRO A 275 -24.61 -30.24 -30.22
N TYR A 276 -24.88 -29.31 -31.15
CA TYR A 276 -25.65 -28.07 -30.91
C TYR A 276 -25.02 -27.08 -29.90
N SER A 277 -23.74 -27.20 -29.58
CA SER A 277 -23.03 -26.39 -28.58
C SER A 277 -22.77 -24.92 -28.96
N ARG A 278 -23.02 -24.53 -30.21
CA ARG A 278 -22.67 -23.21 -30.76
C ARG A 278 -23.19 -22.02 -29.93
N GLU A 279 -24.45 -22.08 -29.50
CA GLU A 279 -25.06 -20.98 -28.72
C GLU A 279 -24.44 -20.88 -27.33
N MET A 280 -24.25 -22.02 -26.67
CA MET A 280 -23.60 -22.13 -25.38
C MET A 280 -22.17 -21.60 -25.39
N VAL A 281 -21.35 -21.97 -26.39
CA VAL A 281 -19.99 -21.45 -26.54
C VAL A 281 -20.00 -19.93 -26.73
N SER A 282 -20.93 -19.42 -27.54
CA SER A 282 -21.10 -17.99 -27.77
C SER A 282 -21.43 -17.23 -26.48
N GLN A 283 -22.25 -17.81 -25.60
CA GLN A 283 -22.60 -17.22 -24.30
C GLN A 283 -21.46 -17.34 -23.28
N MET A 284 -20.80 -18.50 -23.20
CA MET A 284 -19.67 -18.74 -22.29
C MET A 284 -18.52 -17.75 -22.54
N LEU A 285 -18.21 -17.49 -23.80
CA LEU A 285 -17.14 -16.57 -24.21
C LEU A 285 -17.63 -15.14 -24.48
N ASN A 286 -18.92 -14.86 -24.25
CA ASN A 286 -19.54 -13.55 -24.53
C ASN A 286 -19.25 -13.03 -25.96
N LEU A 287 -19.29 -13.93 -26.95
CA LEU A 287 -19.06 -13.60 -28.36
C LEU A 287 -20.27 -12.85 -28.90
N GLN A 288 -20.11 -11.56 -29.17
CA GLN A 288 -21.16 -10.77 -29.80
C GLN A 288 -21.14 -10.99 -31.32
N LYS A 289 -22.31 -11.24 -31.92
CA LYS A 289 -22.49 -11.50 -33.37
C LYS A 289 -21.96 -10.38 -34.30
N HIS A 290 -21.58 -9.21 -33.78
CA HIS A 290 -21.22 -8.03 -34.55
C HIS A 290 -19.71 -7.75 -34.68
N GLN A 291 -18.82 -8.53 -34.07
CA GLN A 291 -17.38 -8.34 -34.23
C GLN A 291 -16.72 -9.53 -34.92
N LYS A 292 -16.14 -9.29 -36.12
CA LYS A 292 -15.18 -10.21 -36.76
C LYS A 292 -13.85 -10.13 -35.99
N GLN A 293 -13.81 -10.69 -34.79
CA GLN A 293 -12.55 -10.90 -34.05
C GLN A 293 -12.08 -12.33 -34.28
N ARG A 294 -10.78 -12.48 -34.56
CA ARG A 294 -10.09 -13.78 -34.51
C ARG A 294 -9.84 -14.11 -33.05
N TYR A 295 -10.28 -15.27 -32.62
CA TYR A 295 -10.13 -15.72 -31.24
C TYR A 295 -9.05 -16.80 -31.21
N ASN A 296 -7.79 -16.38 -31.01
CA ASN A 296 -6.63 -17.28 -31.02
C ASN A 296 -6.79 -18.48 -30.07
N ALA A 297 -7.50 -18.29 -28.95
CA ALA A 297 -7.76 -19.34 -27.97
C ALA A 297 -8.70 -20.46 -28.47
N LEU A 298 -9.55 -20.17 -29.49
CA LEU A 298 -10.37 -21.17 -30.17
C LEU A 298 -9.60 -21.84 -31.32
N ASP A 299 -8.72 -21.09 -32.00
CA ASP A 299 -7.92 -21.57 -33.13
C ASP A 299 -6.75 -22.48 -32.70
N ASP A 300 -6.20 -22.30 -31.48
CA ASP A 300 -5.07 -23.06 -30.93
C ASP A 300 -5.48 -24.39 -30.25
N GLN A 301 -6.74 -24.83 -30.36
CA GLN A 301 -7.14 -26.14 -29.87
C GLN A 301 -6.53 -27.22 -30.79
N PRO A 302 -5.74 -28.19 -30.26
CA PRO A 302 -5.11 -29.19 -31.10
C PRO A 302 -6.17 -30.07 -31.77
N ASP A 303 -6.23 -30.00 -33.11
CA ASP A 303 -7.02 -30.88 -33.95
C ASP A 303 -6.66 -32.35 -33.64
N HIS A 304 -7.62 -33.13 -33.15
CA HIS A 304 -7.55 -34.58 -33.30
C HIS A 304 -8.08 -34.94 -34.70
N PRO A 305 -7.45 -35.89 -35.41
CA PRO A 305 -7.85 -36.22 -36.76
C PRO A 305 -9.26 -36.80 -36.72
N CYS A 306 -10.14 -36.23 -37.54
CA CYS A 306 -11.44 -36.80 -37.83
C CYS A 306 -11.23 -38.26 -38.26
N HIS A 307 -11.74 -39.21 -37.49
CA HIS A 307 -12.00 -40.55 -38.01
C HIS A 307 -13.08 -40.38 -39.08
N GLY A 308 -12.64 -40.39 -40.33
CA GLY A 308 -13.53 -40.59 -41.47
C GLY A 308 -13.99 -42.04 -41.43
N ASP A 309 -15.25 -42.24 -41.06
CA ASP A 309 -16.04 -43.37 -41.53
C ASP A 309 -16.54 -43.00 -42.93
N ASP A 310 -15.88 -43.56 -43.95
CA ASP A 310 -16.45 -44.19 -45.16
C ASP A 310 -15.30 -44.67 -46.08
#